data_AF-A0A7S2UHM7-F1
#
_entry.id   AF-A0A7S2UHM7-F1
#
_cell.length_a   1.000
_cell.length_b   1.000
_cell.length_c   1.000
_cell.angle_alpha   90.00
_cell.angle_beta   90.00
_cell.angle_gamma   90.00
#
_symmetry.space_group_name_H-M   'P 1'
#
loop_
_entity.id
_entity.type
_entity.pdbx_description
1 polymer ?
#
loop_
_entity_poly.entity_id
_entity_poly.type
_entity_poly.pdbx_seq_one_letter_code
_entity_poly.pdbx_strand_id
1 'polypeptide(L)'
;TTVANGMGYPERGVALQKTLELRMDRVRQVVATHTDGSMNNNPEIKRPRVALLEWCDPIMGCGYWLPELVDVAGGEALHCPPPGGATPTISLQALMDSKPDVVVFALCGFGLARAAKEIVMSTTWGGSDNNNRLEELMDMCHRRVFVVDGNYLINRSGPRLVESAEALAEAIHPALLGHFGHFGTDLLSTMDEAIAMIDNTTGEKQRATTSAAKIRPPPFEEKESQKKKPESLPSSKPEEAVRMQLQHLQNGDMSHAFSLNSTANQMRWCSPDRFAAVLKSHGDFSRLLSEPAHVGESKETNGIATVRVTLPKTACSSAVELLFTMVAEIPEGAKDTMAWYTEKVGLAN
;
A
#
# COMPACT_ATOMS: atom_id res chain seq x y z
N THR A 1 -3.16 -15.09 -18.99
CA THR A 1 -4.27 -16.04 -19.25
C THR A 1 -3.87 -17.52 -19.27
N THR A 2 -2.61 -17.89 -19.56
CA THR A 2 -2.15 -19.30 -19.72
C THR A 2 -2.57 -20.26 -18.59
N VAL A 3 -2.38 -19.89 -17.33
CA VAL A 3 -2.78 -20.72 -16.18
C VAL A 3 -4.28 -20.98 -16.17
N ALA A 4 -5.08 -19.93 -16.38
CA ALA A 4 -6.54 -20.04 -16.38
C ALA A 4 -7.05 -20.90 -17.54
N ASN A 5 -6.41 -20.81 -18.72
CA ASN A 5 -6.69 -21.68 -19.86
C ASN A 5 -6.39 -23.15 -19.52
N GLY A 6 -5.23 -23.42 -18.91
CA GLY A 6 -4.86 -24.77 -18.48
C GLY A 6 -5.78 -25.35 -17.41
N MET A 7 -6.48 -24.49 -16.65
CA MET A 7 -7.46 -24.88 -15.65
C MET A 7 -8.90 -24.95 -16.17
N GLY A 8 -9.16 -24.60 -17.45
CA GLY A 8 -10.50 -24.60 -18.03
C GLY A 8 -11.38 -23.39 -17.64
N TYR A 9 -10.78 -22.32 -17.13
CA TYR A 9 -11.49 -21.08 -16.71
C TYR A 9 -10.93 -19.82 -17.40
N PRO A 10 -10.87 -19.76 -18.75
CA PRO A 10 -10.24 -18.66 -19.48
C PRO A 10 -10.83 -17.29 -19.12
N GLU A 11 -12.15 -17.20 -18.98
CA GLU A 11 -12.87 -15.96 -18.66
C GLU A 11 -12.45 -15.38 -17.30
N ARG A 12 -12.25 -16.23 -16.28
CA ARG A 12 -11.75 -15.80 -14.97
C ARG A 12 -10.34 -15.24 -15.06
N GLY A 13 -9.51 -15.81 -15.92
CA GLY A 13 -8.16 -15.32 -16.18
C GLY A 13 -8.15 -13.93 -16.81
N VAL A 14 -9.03 -13.70 -17.79
CA VAL A 14 -9.19 -12.39 -18.46
C VAL A 14 -9.72 -11.35 -17.47
N ALA A 15 -10.76 -11.69 -16.69
CA ALA A 15 -11.33 -10.79 -15.70
C ALA A 15 -10.30 -10.39 -14.63
N LEU A 16 -9.52 -11.35 -14.13
CA LEU A 16 -8.45 -11.08 -13.17
C LEU A 16 -7.38 -10.17 -13.77
N GLN A 17 -6.90 -10.48 -14.98
CA GLN A 17 -5.90 -9.65 -15.67
C GLN A 17 -6.39 -8.20 -15.82
N LYS A 18 -7.60 -7.99 -16.33
CA LYS A 18 -8.19 -6.65 -16.48
C LYS A 18 -8.25 -5.91 -15.15
N THR A 19 -8.62 -6.60 -14.07
CA THR A 19 -8.67 -6.02 -12.71
C THR A 19 -7.29 -5.57 -12.23
N LEU A 20 -6.26 -6.39 -12.48
CA LEU A 20 -4.89 -6.07 -12.08
C LEU A 20 -4.31 -4.91 -12.90
N GLU A 21 -4.57 -4.88 -14.22
CA GLU A 21 -4.17 -3.78 -15.10
C GLU A 21 -4.80 -2.46 -14.67
N LEU A 22 -6.11 -2.45 -14.40
CA LEU A 22 -6.82 -1.25 -13.90
C LEU A 22 -6.26 -0.76 -12.56
N ARG A 23 -5.94 -1.67 -11.63
CA ARG A 23 -5.30 -1.28 -10.37
C ARG A 23 -3.89 -0.73 -10.60
N MET A 24 -3.13 -1.29 -11.54
CA MET A 24 -1.80 -0.79 -11.87
C MET A 24 -1.85 0.62 -12.48
N ASP A 25 -2.81 0.87 -13.39
CA ASP A 25 -3.04 2.19 -13.97
C ASP A 25 -3.44 3.21 -12.91
N ARG A 26 -4.22 2.78 -11.90
CA ARG A 26 -4.57 3.63 -10.76
C ARG A 26 -3.34 4.07 -9.97
N VAL A 27 -2.39 3.17 -9.70
CA VAL A 27 -1.13 3.55 -9.01
C VAL A 27 -0.42 4.64 -9.81
N ARG A 28 -0.28 4.48 -11.13
CA ARG A 28 0.34 5.49 -12.00
C ARG A 28 -0.38 6.85 -11.93
N GLN A 29 -1.71 6.85 -11.98
CA GLN A 29 -2.51 8.06 -11.90
C GLN A 29 -2.38 8.77 -10.55
N VAL A 30 -2.45 8.01 -9.45
CA VAL A 30 -2.29 8.55 -8.09
C VAL A 30 -0.91 9.16 -7.94
N VAL A 31 0.14 8.45 -8.35
CA VAL A 31 1.51 8.96 -8.25
C VAL A 31 1.70 10.23 -9.09
N ALA A 32 1.21 10.25 -10.33
CA ALA A 32 1.31 11.43 -11.20
C ALA A 32 0.65 12.68 -10.59
N THR A 33 -0.52 12.53 -9.97
CA THR A 33 -1.21 13.68 -9.33
C THR A 33 -0.48 14.22 -8.11
N HIS A 34 0.27 13.38 -7.40
CA HIS A 34 1.03 13.79 -6.21
C HIS A 34 2.42 14.32 -6.56
N THR A 35 3.00 13.88 -7.68
CA THR A 35 4.22 14.50 -8.23
C THR A 35 3.94 15.88 -8.81
N ASP A 36 2.75 16.12 -9.38
CA ASP A 36 2.37 17.42 -9.96
C ASP A 36 1.82 18.43 -8.91
N GLY A 37 1.51 17.98 -7.69
CA GLY A 37 0.79 18.73 -6.67
C GLY A 37 1.63 19.64 -5.75
N SER A 38 2.96 19.66 -5.89
CA SER A 38 3.74 20.73 -5.27
C SER A 38 3.41 22.03 -6.00
N MET A 39 2.63 22.91 -5.36
CA MET A 39 2.17 24.23 -5.82
C MET A 39 3.28 25.25 -6.10
N ASN A 40 4.42 24.80 -6.64
CA ASN A 40 5.44 25.64 -7.23
C ASN A 40 5.59 25.17 -8.68
N ASN A 41 5.31 26.06 -9.63
CA ASN A 41 5.61 25.94 -11.06
C ASN A 41 7.12 25.77 -11.30
N ASN A 42 7.71 24.69 -10.80
CA ASN A 42 9.11 24.36 -10.98
C ASN A 42 9.20 23.17 -11.93
N PRO A 43 9.66 23.36 -13.18
CA PRO A 43 9.69 22.32 -14.22
C PRO A 43 10.73 21.20 -13.97
N GLU A 44 11.24 21.07 -12.74
CA GLU A 44 12.24 20.07 -12.32
C GLU A 44 11.80 19.28 -11.09
N ILE A 45 10.55 18.80 -11.02
CA ILE A 45 10.20 17.79 -10.01
C ILE A 45 10.85 16.47 -10.44
N LYS A 46 12.05 16.22 -9.92
CA LYS A 46 12.80 14.98 -10.17
C LYS A 46 12.12 13.82 -9.43
N ARG A 47 12.01 12.68 -10.11
CA ARG A 47 11.51 11.43 -9.53
C ARG A 47 12.40 11.04 -8.35
N PRO A 48 11.85 10.61 -7.20
CA PRO A 48 12.66 10.16 -6.08
C PRO A 48 13.55 9.00 -6.49
N ARG A 49 14.83 9.03 -6.12
CA ARG A 49 15.82 8.00 -6.46
C ARG A 49 15.77 6.89 -5.42
N VAL A 50 15.38 5.70 -5.84
CA VAL A 50 15.01 4.58 -4.95
C VAL A 50 16.04 3.47 -5.04
N ALA A 51 16.67 3.14 -3.93
CA ALA A 51 17.41 1.89 -3.81
C ALA A 51 16.50 0.81 -3.20
N LEU A 52 15.99 -0.07 -4.03
CA LEU A 52 15.27 -1.27 -3.60
C LEU A 52 16.29 -2.41 -3.44
N LEU A 53 16.42 -2.95 -2.23
CA LEU A 53 17.46 -3.91 -1.88
C LEU A 53 16.84 -5.28 -1.60
N GLU A 54 17.12 -6.25 -2.46
CA GLU A 54 16.59 -7.63 -2.33
C GLU A 54 17.36 -8.48 -1.29
N TRP A 55 18.55 -8.03 -0.89
CA TRP A 55 19.35 -8.65 0.17
C TRP A 55 20.22 -7.61 0.89
N CYS A 56 20.54 -7.83 2.18
CA CYS A 56 21.26 -6.87 3.00
C CYS A 56 22.77 -7.18 3.17
N ASP A 57 23.16 -8.46 3.14
CA ASP A 57 24.57 -8.86 3.36
C ASP A 57 24.88 -10.19 2.62
N PRO A 58 25.58 -10.14 1.46
CA PRO A 58 26.06 -8.95 0.76
C PRO A 58 24.91 -8.07 0.24
N ILE A 59 25.13 -6.77 0.04
CA ILE A 59 24.09 -5.85 -0.47
C ILE A 59 23.74 -6.24 -1.91
N MET A 60 22.47 -6.53 -2.15
CA MET A 60 21.94 -6.78 -3.49
C MET A 60 20.92 -5.70 -3.84
N GLY A 61 21.05 -5.13 -5.04
CA GLY A 61 20.10 -4.15 -5.59
C GLY A 61 18.78 -4.81 -5.96
N CYS A 62 18.14 -4.32 -7.02
CA CYS A 62 16.92 -4.91 -7.57
C CYS A 62 17.11 -5.42 -9.00
N GLY A 63 16.40 -6.48 -9.38
CA GLY A 63 16.40 -7.01 -10.75
C GLY A 63 15.01 -7.44 -11.22
N TYR A 64 14.99 -8.11 -12.36
CA TYR A 64 13.81 -8.70 -12.99
C TYR A 64 12.71 -7.66 -13.22
N TRP A 65 11.53 -7.85 -12.63
CA TRP A 65 10.37 -6.95 -12.76
C TRP A 65 10.41 -5.80 -11.74
N LEU A 66 11.30 -5.82 -10.75
CA LEU A 66 11.31 -4.83 -9.67
C LEU A 66 11.62 -3.40 -10.13
N PRO A 67 12.54 -3.15 -11.09
CA PRO A 67 12.74 -1.81 -11.64
C PRO A 67 11.45 -1.23 -12.25
N GLU A 68 10.63 -2.07 -12.89
CA GLU A 68 9.34 -1.63 -13.44
C GLU A 68 8.34 -1.28 -12.33
N LEU A 69 8.36 -2.00 -11.20
CA LEU A 69 7.50 -1.66 -10.07
C LEU A 69 7.89 -0.32 -9.43
N VAL A 70 9.19 -0.05 -9.31
CA VAL A 70 9.69 1.27 -8.88
C VAL A 70 9.26 2.35 -9.88
N ASP A 71 9.31 2.05 -11.18
CA ASP A 71 8.88 2.97 -12.22
C ASP A 71 7.38 3.30 -12.12
N VAL A 72 6.54 2.27 -11.99
CA VAL A 72 5.09 2.42 -11.77
C VAL A 72 4.78 3.25 -10.52
N ALA A 73 5.55 3.04 -9.45
CA ALA A 73 5.43 3.79 -8.21
C ALA A 73 6.03 5.21 -8.31
N GLY A 74 6.48 5.64 -9.49
CA GLY A 74 7.02 6.96 -9.82
C GLY A 74 8.42 7.25 -9.28
N GLY A 75 9.14 6.23 -8.81
CA GLY A 75 10.55 6.36 -8.42
C GLY A 75 11.51 6.12 -9.58
N GLU A 76 12.76 6.53 -9.44
CA GLU A 76 13.88 6.18 -10.30
C GLU A 76 14.68 5.05 -9.63
N ALA A 77 14.70 3.85 -10.21
CA ALA A 77 15.40 2.70 -9.63
C ALA A 77 16.94 2.87 -9.72
N LEU A 78 17.61 2.82 -8.57
CA LEU A 78 19.07 2.80 -8.46
C LEU A 78 19.57 1.37 -8.33
N HIS A 79 20.78 1.12 -8.83
CA HIS A 79 21.48 -0.17 -8.70
C HIS A 79 20.69 -1.36 -9.27
N CYS A 80 19.96 -1.12 -10.36
CA CYS A 80 19.22 -2.15 -11.05
C CYS A 80 19.59 -2.17 -12.54
N PRO A 81 19.68 -3.35 -13.18
CA PRO A 81 19.80 -3.44 -14.62
C PRO A 81 18.51 -2.98 -15.30
N PRO A 82 18.49 -2.84 -16.64
CA PRO A 82 17.25 -2.71 -17.38
C PRO A 82 16.25 -3.81 -17.01
N PRO A 83 14.93 -3.55 -17.09
CA PRO A 83 13.90 -4.54 -16.79
C PRO A 83 14.16 -5.92 -17.39
N GLY A 84 13.99 -6.95 -16.58
CA GLY A 84 14.29 -8.35 -16.91
C GLY A 84 15.73 -8.79 -16.61
N GLY A 85 16.67 -7.87 -16.33
CA GLY A 85 18.04 -8.21 -15.95
C GLY A 85 18.15 -8.80 -14.53
N ALA A 86 19.15 -9.65 -14.28
CA ALA A 86 19.32 -10.29 -12.98
C ALA A 86 19.77 -9.31 -11.87
N THR A 87 19.31 -9.56 -10.65
CA THR A 87 19.66 -8.75 -9.46
C THR A 87 21.18 -8.66 -9.26
N PRO A 88 21.76 -7.44 -9.20
CA PRO A 88 23.18 -7.26 -9.01
C PRO A 88 23.55 -7.25 -7.53
N THR A 89 24.76 -7.72 -7.20
CA THR A 89 25.42 -7.42 -5.94
C THR A 89 26.14 -6.07 -6.06
N ILE A 90 25.98 -5.19 -5.09
CA ILE A 90 26.61 -3.86 -5.06
C ILE A 90 27.46 -3.67 -3.81
N SER A 91 28.40 -2.73 -3.87
CA SER A 91 29.17 -2.34 -2.68
C SER A 91 28.38 -1.31 -1.85
N LEU A 92 28.65 -1.29 -0.53
CA LEU A 92 28.12 -0.25 0.35
C LEU A 92 28.51 1.15 -0.14
N GLN A 93 29.76 1.33 -0.56
CA GLN A 93 30.24 2.62 -1.08
C GLN A 93 29.43 3.06 -2.32
N ALA A 94 29.16 2.16 -3.26
CA ALA A 94 28.35 2.48 -4.44
C ALA A 94 26.92 2.89 -4.05
N LEU A 95 26.33 2.23 -3.04
CA LEU A 95 25.03 2.60 -2.51
C LEU A 95 25.07 4.01 -1.88
N MET A 96 26.05 4.30 -1.02
CA MET A 96 26.19 5.60 -0.37
C MET A 96 26.49 6.73 -1.36
N ASP A 97 27.41 6.51 -2.30
CA ASP A 97 27.77 7.48 -3.35
C ASP A 97 26.60 7.81 -4.27
N SER A 98 25.69 6.85 -4.45
CA SER A 98 24.48 7.07 -5.23
C SER A 98 23.50 8.02 -4.54
N LYS A 99 23.60 8.31 -3.24
CA LYS A 99 22.70 9.24 -2.51
C LYS A 99 21.21 8.97 -2.80
N PRO A 100 20.68 7.79 -2.44
CA PRO A 100 19.27 7.49 -2.60
C PRO A 100 18.41 8.46 -1.80
N ASP A 101 17.26 8.82 -2.37
CA ASP A 101 16.21 9.56 -1.68
C ASP A 101 15.44 8.64 -0.72
N VAL A 102 15.23 7.39 -1.13
CA VAL A 102 14.47 6.37 -0.43
C VAL A 102 15.20 5.03 -0.54
N VAL A 103 15.31 4.31 0.57
CA VAL A 103 15.80 2.92 0.58
C VAL A 103 14.69 2.00 1.05
N VAL A 104 14.47 0.91 0.32
CA VAL A 104 13.50 -0.11 0.69
C VAL A 104 14.21 -1.45 0.79
N PHE A 105 14.29 -2.01 1.99
CA PHE A 105 14.79 -3.36 2.20
C PHE A 105 13.65 -4.37 1.99
N ALA A 106 13.84 -5.21 0.97
CA ALA A 106 12.88 -6.20 0.50
C ALA A 106 13.49 -7.60 0.51
N LEU A 107 13.97 -8.04 1.68
CA LEU A 107 14.76 -9.27 1.77
C LEU A 107 13.98 -10.49 1.29
N CYS A 108 14.46 -11.09 0.20
CA CYS A 108 13.78 -12.20 -0.46
C CYS A 108 13.55 -13.38 0.50
N GLY A 109 12.29 -13.82 0.63
CA GLY A 109 11.94 -14.96 1.49
C GLY A 109 11.74 -14.64 2.96
N PHE A 110 11.93 -13.38 3.40
CA PHE A 110 11.63 -12.94 4.76
C PHE A 110 10.36 -12.08 4.84
N GLY A 111 9.62 -12.24 5.94
CA GLY A 111 8.63 -11.26 6.37
C GLY A 111 9.28 -10.09 7.10
N LEU A 112 8.54 -9.00 7.28
CA LEU A 112 9.08 -7.70 7.74
C LEU A 112 9.91 -7.80 9.03
N ALA A 113 9.37 -8.38 10.10
CA ALA A 113 10.07 -8.48 11.39
C ALA A 113 11.36 -9.32 11.30
N ARG A 114 11.34 -10.41 10.52
CA ARG A 114 12.53 -11.23 10.27
C ARG A 114 13.56 -10.46 9.46
N ALA A 115 13.12 -9.72 8.43
CA ALA A 115 14.00 -8.92 7.60
C ALA A 115 14.71 -7.83 8.42
N ALA A 116 13.97 -7.09 9.26
CA ALA A 116 14.53 -6.08 10.15
C ALA A 116 15.61 -6.66 11.07
N LYS A 117 15.36 -7.84 11.67
CA LYS A 117 16.34 -8.53 12.51
C LYS A 117 17.62 -8.88 11.75
N GLU A 118 17.50 -9.37 10.51
CA GLU A 118 18.67 -9.72 9.69
C GLU A 118 19.48 -8.48 9.30
N ILE A 119 18.83 -7.36 9.02
CA ILE A 119 19.49 -6.09 8.71
C ILE A 119 20.29 -5.63 9.94
N VAL A 120 19.65 -5.52 11.11
CA VAL A 120 20.31 -5.08 12.35
C VAL A 120 21.44 -6.01 12.78
N MET A 121 21.30 -7.32 12.59
CA MET A 121 22.34 -8.29 12.98
C MET A 121 23.45 -8.46 11.94
N SER A 122 23.29 -7.91 10.74
CA SER A 122 24.26 -8.10 9.66
C SER A 122 25.58 -7.37 9.93
N THR A 123 26.67 -7.92 9.39
CA THR A 123 28.00 -7.31 9.53
C THR A 123 28.10 -5.98 8.80
N THR A 124 27.40 -5.85 7.67
CA THR A 124 27.39 -4.63 6.86
C THR A 124 26.65 -3.47 7.55
N TRP A 125 25.53 -3.73 8.22
CA TRP A 125 24.63 -2.68 8.70
C TRP A 125 24.67 -2.43 10.21
N GLY A 126 24.87 -3.46 11.05
CA GLY A 126 24.82 -3.34 12.52
C GLY A 126 25.92 -4.06 13.31
N GLY A 127 26.91 -4.65 12.64
CA GLY A 127 27.96 -5.45 13.28
C GLY A 127 29.01 -4.65 14.08
N SER A 128 28.92 -4.72 15.42
CA SER A 128 29.94 -4.62 16.49
C SER A 128 30.96 -3.46 16.56
N ASP A 129 31.31 -2.76 15.48
CA ASP A 129 32.45 -1.83 15.47
C ASP A 129 32.02 -0.38 15.23
N ASN A 130 31.40 0.29 16.22
CA ASN A 130 31.21 1.76 16.34
C ASN A 130 30.76 2.58 15.10
N ASN A 131 30.45 1.94 13.98
CA ASN A 131 30.06 2.51 12.70
C ASN A 131 28.68 1.96 12.38
N ASN A 132 27.65 2.61 12.93
CA ASN A 132 26.28 2.28 12.61
C ASN A 132 25.96 2.77 11.18
N ARG A 133 26.39 1.99 10.17
CA ARG A 133 26.15 2.28 8.74
C ARG A 133 24.67 2.37 8.42
N LEU A 134 23.84 1.65 9.17
CA LEU A 134 22.39 1.80 9.08
C LEU A 134 21.94 3.20 9.50
N GLU A 135 22.44 3.74 10.62
CA GLU A 135 22.14 5.12 11.02
C GLU A 135 22.64 6.14 9.99
N GLU A 136 23.86 5.95 9.46
CA GLU A 136 24.41 6.82 8.41
C GLU A 136 23.51 6.83 7.17
N LEU A 137 23.02 5.66 6.74
CA LEU A 137 22.06 5.56 5.65
C LEU A 137 20.72 6.24 6.00
N MET A 138 20.20 6.00 7.20
CA MET A 138 18.94 6.60 7.66
C MET A 138 19.02 8.13 7.69
N ASP A 139 20.11 8.70 8.22
CA ASP A 139 20.33 10.14 8.23
C ASP A 139 20.44 10.71 6.82
N MET A 140 21.21 10.06 5.93
CA MET A 140 21.35 10.46 4.53
C MET A 140 20.00 10.49 3.79
N CYS A 141 19.11 9.54 4.09
CA CYS A 141 17.79 9.42 3.45
C CYS A 141 16.69 10.20 4.18
N HIS A 142 17.02 11.04 5.16
CA HIS A 142 16.05 11.75 6.01
C HIS A 142 15.01 10.80 6.64
N ARG A 143 15.50 9.65 7.14
CA ARG A 143 14.73 8.54 7.72
C ARG A 143 13.72 7.87 6.77
N ARG A 144 13.81 8.11 5.46
CA ARG A 144 13.04 7.38 4.43
C ARG A 144 13.71 6.04 4.07
N VAL A 145 13.92 5.22 5.09
CA VAL A 145 14.41 3.85 4.97
C VAL A 145 13.30 2.93 5.46
N PHE A 146 12.87 2.00 4.61
CA PHE A 146 11.71 1.15 4.84
C PHE A 146 12.10 -0.33 4.83
N VAL A 147 11.29 -1.15 5.50
CA VAL A 147 11.34 -2.61 5.43
C VAL A 147 10.00 -3.11 4.93
N VAL A 148 10.02 -4.02 3.96
CA VAL A 148 8.82 -4.68 3.44
C VAL A 148 8.85 -6.19 3.68
N ASP A 149 7.68 -6.84 3.65
CA ASP A 149 7.58 -8.30 3.55
C ASP A 149 8.02 -8.75 2.15
N GLY A 150 9.33 -8.95 1.98
CA GLY A 150 9.95 -9.37 0.73
C GLY A 150 9.44 -10.72 0.23
N ASN A 151 9.04 -11.63 1.12
CA ASN A 151 8.44 -12.91 0.73
C ASN A 151 7.03 -12.78 0.17
N TYR A 152 6.20 -11.90 0.76
CA TYR A 152 4.81 -11.74 0.37
C TYR A 152 4.66 -10.87 -0.88
N LEU A 153 5.37 -9.73 -0.91
CA LEU A 153 5.24 -8.70 -1.93
C LEU A 153 6.25 -8.86 -3.08
N ILE A 154 7.51 -9.17 -2.80
CA ILE A 154 8.58 -8.93 -3.78
C ILE A 154 9.03 -10.21 -4.50
N ASN A 155 9.08 -11.34 -3.83
CA ASN A 155 9.69 -12.58 -4.34
C ASN A 155 8.81 -13.41 -5.32
N ARG A 156 7.70 -12.87 -5.85
CA ARG A 156 6.77 -13.64 -6.72
C ARG A 156 6.19 -12.80 -7.84
N SER A 157 6.42 -13.21 -9.09
CA SER A 157 5.85 -12.61 -10.31
C SER A 157 4.38 -13.01 -10.56
N GLY A 158 3.52 -12.81 -9.56
CA GLY A 158 2.11 -13.21 -9.58
C GLY A 158 1.13 -12.02 -9.48
N PRO A 159 -0.16 -12.27 -9.19
CA PRO A 159 -1.18 -11.23 -9.07
C PRO A 159 -0.85 -10.10 -8.08
N ARG A 160 0.02 -10.36 -7.11
CA ARG A 160 0.41 -9.39 -6.07
C ARG A 160 1.37 -8.31 -6.54
N LEU A 161 1.89 -8.38 -7.77
CA LEU A 161 2.74 -7.31 -8.31
C LEU A 161 2.10 -5.92 -8.17
N VAL A 162 0.77 -5.86 -8.23
CA VAL A 162 0.04 -4.61 -8.01
C VAL A 162 0.10 -4.15 -6.55
N GLU A 163 -0.03 -5.06 -5.57
CA GLU A 163 0.15 -4.73 -4.14
C GLU A 163 1.60 -4.28 -3.86
N SER A 164 2.58 -4.86 -4.56
CA SER A 164 3.98 -4.46 -4.48
C SER A 164 4.20 -3.03 -4.99
N ALA A 165 3.60 -2.68 -6.14
CA ALA A 165 3.64 -1.32 -6.67
C ALA A 165 2.93 -0.31 -5.74
N GLU A 166 1.78 -0.69 -5.19
CA GLU A 166 1.04 0.08 -4.21
C GLU A 166 1.90 0.36 -2.96
N ALA A 167 2.52 -0.66 -2.35
CA ALA A 167 3.39 -0.50 -1.19
C ALA A 167 4.63 0.36 -1.50
N LEU A 168 5.25 0.18 -2.67
CA LEU A 168 6.37 1.03 -3.10
C LEU A 168 5.94 2.48 -3.26
N ALA A 169 4.75 2.76 -3.83
CA ALA A 169 4.24 4.11 -3.97
C ALA A 169 4.05 4.80 -2.61
N GLU A 170 3.58 4.08 -1.58
CA GLU A 170 3.49 4.62 -0.21
C GLU A 170 4.86 4.94 0.39
N ALA A 171 5.87 4.09 0.16
CA ALA A 171 7.22 4.31 0.67
C ALA A 171 7.94 5.46 -0.06
N ILE A 172 7.71 5.60 -1.36
CA ILE A 172 8.39 6.58 -2.22
C ILE A 172 7.85 7.99 -2.01
N HIS A 173 6.54 8.13 -1.82
CA HIS A 173 5.86 9.43 -1.72
C HIS A 173 5.29 9.64 -0.31
N PRO A 174 5.82 10.61 0.47
CA PRO A 174 5.32 10.87 1.82
C PRO A 174 3.80 11.14 1.90
N ALA A 175 3.24 11.81 0.88
CA ALA A 175 1.82 12.09 0.78
C ALA A 175 0.97 10.82 0.55
N LEU A 176 1.57 9.71 0.15
CA LEU A 176 0.89 8.43 -0.06
C LEU A 176 1.08 7.44 1.09
N LEU A 177 1.76 7.82 2.19
CA LEU A 177 1.98 6.90 3.30
C LEU A 177 0.65 6.34 3.85
N GLY A 178 0.47 5.02 3.70
CA GLY A 178 -0.73 4.28 4.11
C GLY A 178 -1.95 4.43 3.19
N HIS A 179 -1.79 5.08 2.03
CA HIS A 179 -2.87 5.34 1.06
C HIS A 179 -3.54 4.05 0.55
N PHE A 180 -2.72 3.07 0.22
CA PHE A 180 -3.11 1.73 -0.20
C PHE A 180 -3.16 0.72 0.97
N GLY A 181 -3.00 1.16 2.22
CA GLY A 181 -3.12 0.35 3.43
C GLY A 181 -2.00 -0.67 3.66
N HIS A 182 -0.80 -0.47 3.11
CA HIS A 182 0.34 -1.36 3.38
C HIS A 182 1.20 -0.84 4.53
N PHE A 183 1.45 0.46 4.60
CA PHE A 183 2.24 1.13 5.60
C PHE A 183 1.59 1.03 6.99
N GLY A 184 2.42 0.80 8.02
CA GLY A 184 1.97 0.58 9.40
C GLY A 184 1.39 -0.83 9.64
N THR A 185 1.62 -1.76 8.71
CA THR A 185 1.24 -3.17 8.84
C THR A 185 2.48 -4.07 8.83
N ASP A 186 2.28 -5.39 8.82
CA ASP A 186 3.38 -6.35 8.66
C ASP A 186 3.90 -6.47 7.20
N LEU A 187 3.41 -5.63 6.29
CA LEU A 187 3.78 -5.58 4.87
C LEU A 187 4.77 -4.47 4.54
N LEU A 188 4.67 -3.31 5.20
CA LEU A 188 5.53 -2.14 5.00
C LEU A 188 5.57 -1.29 6.27
N SER A 189 6.79 -0.94 6.70
CA SER A 189 7.02 -0.08 7.87
C SER A 189 8.33 0.68 7.69
N THR A 190 8.51 1.78 8.43
CA THR A 190 9.82 2.44 8.51
C THR A 190 10.84 1.53 9.18
N MET A 191 12.14 1.76 8.94
CA MET A 191 13.21 1.04 9.63
C MET A 191 13.13 1.24 11.15
N ASP A 192 12.82 2.46 11.61
CA ASP A 192 12.65 2.77 13.04
C ASP A 192 11.59 1.91 13.72
N GLU A 193 10.40 1.89 13.14
CA GLU A 193 9.29 1.07 13.64
C GLU A 193 9.63 -0.42 13.57
N ALA A 194 10.27 -0.86 12.48
CA ALA A 194 10.67 -2.25 12.32
C ALA A 194 11.73 -2.67 13.37
N ILE A 195 12.65 -1.78 13.75
CA ILE A 195 13.61 -2.00 14.84
C ILE A 195 12.88 -2.07 16.18
N ALA A 196 11.98 -1.13 16.47
CA ALA A 196 11.19 -1.13 17.70
C ALA A 196 10.34 -2.42 17.86
N MET A 197 9.87 -3.00 16.75
CA MET A 197 9.19 -4.30 16.77
C MET A 197 10.10 -5.45 17.22
N ILE A 198 11.40 -5.43 16.89
CA ILE A 198 12.36 -6.46 17.32
C ILE A 198 12.50 -6.43 18.85
N ASP A 199 12.68 -5.24 19.42
CA ASP A 199 12.94 -5.06 20.85
C ASP A 199 11.76 -5.53 21.72
N ASN A 200 10.53 -5.23 21.27
CA ASN A 200 9.29 -5.67 21.92
C ASN A 200 9.05 -7.20 21.81
N THR A 201 9.73 -7.89 20.89
CA THR A 201 9.54 -9.33 20.63
C THR A 201 10.51 -10.21 21.43
N THR A 202 11.43 -9.63 22.20
CA THR A 202 12.42 -10.40 23.00
C THR A 202 11.80 -11.27 24.11
N GLY A 203 10.50 -11.11 24.43
CA GLY A 203 9.77 -11.90 25.43
C GLY A 203 8.87 -13.02 24.90
N GLU A 204 8.47 -13.03 23.63
CA GLU A 204 7.57 -14.03 23.07
C GLU A 204 8.23 -14.79 21.91
N LYS A 205 8.28 -16.12 22.03
CA LYS A 205 8.66 -17.02 20.93
C LYS A 205 7.66 -16.83 19.78
N GLN A 206 7.93 -15.91 18.85
CA GLN A 206 7.28 -15.95 17.56
C GLN A 206 7.72 -17.24 16.85
N ARG A 207 6.83 -18.24 16.93
CA ARG A 207 6.75 -19.31 15.95
C ARG A 207 6.75 -18.62 14.60
N ALA A 208 7.76 -18.88 13.77
CA ALA A 208 7.88 -18.31 12.44
C ALA A 208 6.52 -18.39 11.75
N THR A 209 5.78 -17.28 11.71
CA THR A 209 4.62 -17.13 10.85
C THR A 209 5.22 -16.94 9.47
N THR A 210 5.67 -18.05 8.90
CA THR A 210 5.79 -18.16 7.45
C THR A 210 4.49 -17.60 6.88
N SER A 211 4.58 -16.88 5.76
CA SER A 211 3.43 -16.28 5.06
C SER A 211 2.25 -17.24 4.80
N ALA A 212 2.42 -18.54 5.04
CA ALA A 212 1.35 -19.53 5.09
C ALA A 212 0.28 -19.26 6.17
N ALA A 213 0.60 -18.52 7.24
CA ALA A 213 -0.36 -18.12 8.27
C ALA A 213 -1.20 -16.88 7.90
N LYS A 214 -0.83 -16.15 6.85
CA LYS A 214 -1.69 -15.11 6.25
C LYS A 214 -2.77 -15.85 5.48
N ILE A 215 -3.86 -16.17 6.18
CA ILE A 215 -4.99 -16.99 5.71
C ILE A 215 -5.34 -16.59 4.26
N ARG A 216 -5.11 -17.52 3.33
CA ARG A 216 -5.67 -17.41 1.98
C ARG A 216 -7.20 -17.42 2.18
N PRO A 217 -7.95 -16.41 1.72
CA PRO A 217 -9.40 -16.53 1.66
C PRO A 217 -9.72 -17.84 0.94
N PRO A 218 -10.69 -18.64 1.41
CA PRO A 218 -11.10 -19.83 0.66
C PRO A 218 -11.34 -19.40 -0.80
N PRO A 219 -10.83 -20.17 -1.78
CA PRO A 219 -11.04 -19.84 -3.18
C PRO A 219 -12.54 -19.69 -3.39
N PHE A 220 -12.97 -18.53 -3.94
CA PHE A 220 -14.35 -18.17 -4.28
C PHE A 220 -15.32 -19.35 -4.03
N GLU A 221 -15.87 -19.43 -2.82
CA GLU A 221 -17.11 -20.17 -2.69
C GLU A 221 -18.12 -19.28 -3.41
N GLU A 222 -18.43 -19.61 -4.67
CA GLU A 222 -19.75 -19.38 -5.22
C GLU A 222 -20.73 -20.19 -4.37
N LYS A 223 -20.93 -19.78 -3.12
CA LYS A 223 -22.20 -20.05 -2.50
C LYS A 223 -23.18 -19.27 -3.37
N GLU A 224 -24.16 -19.97 -3.91
CA GLU A 224 -25.47 -19.42 -4.22
C GLU A 224 -26.10 -18.83 -2.94
N SER A 225 -25.40 -17.96 -2.21
CA SER A 225 -25.98 -17.09 -1.22
C SER A 225 -26.70 -16.04 -2.05
N GLN A 226 -27.96 -16.35 -2.33
CA GLN A 226 -29.06 -15.45 -2.62
C GLN A 226 -28.60 -14.06 -3.04
N LYS A 227 -28.83 -13.73 -4.32
CA LYS A 227 -28.93 -12.37 -4.84
C LYS A 227 -29.94 -11.54 -4.01
N LYS A 228 -29.63 -11.23 -2.76
CA LYS A 228 -30.14 -10.02 -2.14
C LYS A 228 -29.29 -8.92 -2.73
N LYS A 229 -29.86 -8.29 -3.76
CA LYS A 229 -29.49 -6.96 -4.19
C LYS A 229 -29.13 -6.16 -2.92
N PRO A 230 -27.94 -5.54 -2.81
CA PRO A 230 -27.72 -4.61 -1.73
C PRO A 230 -28.90 -3.64 -1.73
N GLU A 231 -29.49 -3.38 -0.56
CA GLU A 231 -30.52 -2.36 -0.42
C GLU A 231 -30.02 -1.13 -1.16
N SER A 232 -30.83 -0.67 -2.13
CA SER A 232 -30.48 0.48 -2.96
C SER A 232 -30.06 1.62 -2.04
N LEU A 233 -28.84 2.13 -2.25
CA LEU A 233 -28.32 3.26 -1.50
C LEU A 233 -29.36 4.39 -1.46
N PRO A 234 -29.68 4.93 -0.28
CA PRO A 234 -30.45 6.16 -0.22
C PRO A 234 -29.53 7.33 -0.66
N SER A 235 -30.00 8.07 -1.65
CA SER A 235 -29.47 9.34 -2.20
C SER A 235 -28.50 9.26 -3.40
N SER A 236 -28.68 10.27 -4.28
CA SER A 236 -28.05 10.43 -5.58
C SER A 236 -26.71 11.19 -5.54
N LYS A 237 -26.13 11.44 -4.36
CA LYS A 237 -24.95 12.31 -4.20
C LYS A 237 -23.77 11.63 -3.48
N PRO A 238 -22.54 11.74 -4.02
CA PRO A 238 -21.31 11.21 -3.43
C PRO A 238 -21.09 11.53 -1.94
N GLU A 239 -21.32 12.78 -1.53
CA GLU A 239 -21.01 13.22 -0.16
C GLU A 239 -21.93 12.54 0.88
N GLU A 240 -23.15 12.19 0.50
CA GLU A 240 -24.15 11.69 1.43
C GLU A 240 -23.88 10.25 1.86
N ALA A 241 -23.46 9.36 0.94
CA ALA A 241 -23.08 8.02 1.38
C ALA A 241 -21.69 7.93 2.01
N VAL A 242 -20.78 8.89 1.76
CA VAL A 242 -19.60 9.04 2.63
C VAL A 242 -20.03 9.36 4.07
N ARG A 243 -20.99 10.27 4.27
CA ARG A 243 -21.54 10.54 5.62
C ARG A 243 -22.18 9.30 6.24
N MET A 244 -22.96 8.52 5.48
CA MET A 244 -23.57 7.29 6.00
C MET A 244 -22.52 6.24 6.38
N GLN A 245 -21.50 6.01 5.55
CA GLN A 245 -20.44 5.06 5.86
C GLN A 245 -19.68 5.47 7.14
N LEU A 246 -19.34 6.75 7.28
CA LEU A 246 -18.70 7.28 8.48
C LEU A 246 -19.58 7.12 9.73
N GLN A 247 -20.89 7.33 9.60
CA GLN A 247 -21.84 7.13 10.69
C GLN A 247 -21.85 5.66 11.15
N HIS A 248 -21.87 4.69 10.23
CA HIS A 248 -21.76 3.27 10.60
C HIS A 248 -20.42 2.95 11.27
N LEU A 249 -19.31 3.50 10.77
CA LEU A 249 -17.99 3.32 11.38
C LEU A 249 -17.94 3.85 12.83
N GLN A 250 -18.45 5.06 13.07
CA GLN A 250 -18.49 5.69 14.40
C GLN A 250 -19.44 4.96 15.36
N ASN A 251 -20.50 4.34 14.83
CA ASN A 251 -21.42 3.50 15.61
C ASN A 251 -20.88 2.09 15.88
N GLY A 252 -19.70 1.74 15.36
CA GLY A 252 -19.10 0.41 15.48
C GLY A 252 -19.73 -0.65 14.56
N ASP A 253 -20.60 -0.24 13.63
CA ASP A 253 -21.31 -1.11 12.69
C ASP A 253 -20.48 -1.40 11.44
N MET A 254 -19.45 -2.22 11.63
CA MET A 254 -18.48 -2.55 10.58
C MET A 254 -19.12 -3.27 9.39
N SER A 255 -20.17 -4.04 9.62
CA SER A 255 -20.85 -4.81 8.57
C SER A 255 -21.58 -3.91 7.58
N HIS A 256 -22.33 -2.91 8.06
CA HIS A 256 -22.98 -1.94 7.17
C HIS A 256 -22.00 -0.93 6.59
N ALA A 257 -21.00 -0.48 7.36
CA ALA A 257 -19.92 0.34 6.80
C ALA A 257 -19.18 -0.40 5.66
N PHE A 258 -18.98 -1.71 5.82
CA PHE A 258 -18.36 -2.57 4.82
C PHE A 258 -19.25 -2.78 3.60
N SER A 259 -20.55 -3.01 3.77
CA SER A 259 -21.48 -3.25 2.66
C SER A 259 -21.65 -2.03 1.74
N LEU A 260 -21.41 -0.84 2.29
CA LEU A 260 -21.39 0.41 1.53
C LEU A 260 -20.16 0.55 0.62
N ASN A 261 -19.16 -0.35 0.68
CA ASN A 261 -18.04 -0.38 -0.27
C ASN A 261 -18.44 -0.93 -1.65
N SER A 262 -17.66 -0.63 -2.70
CA SER A 262 -17.80 -1.23 -4.03
C SER A 262 -17.50 -2.71 -4.00
N THR A 263 -17.98 -3.44 -5.00
CA THR A 263 -17.64 -4.86 -5.17
C THR A 263 -16.13 -5.06 -5.25
N ALA A 264 -15.38 -4.20 -5.94
CA ALA A 264 -13.93 -4.27 -5.97
C ALA A 264 -13.28 -4.12 -4.58
N ASN A 265 -13.75 -3.17 -3.76
CA ASN A 265 -13.21 -2.94 -2.42
C ASN A 265 -13.67 -4.03 -1.43
N GLN A 266 -14.90 -4.53 -1.55
CA GLN A 266 -15.38 -5.69 -0.81
C GLN A 266 -14.55 -6.94 -1.13
N MET A 267 -14.22 -7.16 -2.41
CA MET A 267 -13.33 -8.25 -2.83
C MET A 267 -11.91 -8.07 -2.26
N ARG A 268 -11.38 -6.84 -2.26
CA ARG A 268 -10.05 -6.51 -1.72
C ARG A 268 -9.94 -6.80 -0.23
N TRP A 269 -10.87 -6.28 0.57
CA TRP A 269 -10.87 -6.49 2.02
C TRP A 269 -11.38 -7.89 2.41
N CYS A 270 -12.09 -8.57 1.52
CA CYS A 270 -12.64 -9.92 1.66
C CYS A 270 -13.74 -10.08 2.74
N SER A 271 -13.68 -9.35 3.86
CA SER A 271 -14.67 -9.44 4.94
C SER A 271 -14.78 -8.14 5.76
N PRO A 272 -15.91 -7.91 6.45
CA PRO A 272 -16.04 -6.83 7.43
C PRO A 272 -14.98 -6.88 8.53
N ASP A 273 -14.59 -8.08 8.99
CA ASP A 273 -13.59 -8.23 10.05
C ASP A 273 -12.20 -7.77 9.60
N ARG A 274 -11.82 -8.06 8.35
CA ARG A 274 -10.54 -7.62 7.80
C ARG A 274 -10.56 -6.14 7.47
N PHE A 275 -11.68 -5.61 6.98
CA PHE A 275 -11.90 -4.17 6.85
C PHE A 275 -11.74 -3.46 8.21
N ALA A 276 -12.37 -3.96 9.26
CA ALA A 276 -12.25 -3.43 10.61
C ALA A 276 -10.83 -3.55 11.18
N ALA A 277 -10.15 -4.69 10.94
CA ALA A 277 -8.78 -4.89 11.39
C ALA A 277 -7.82 -3.86 10.78
N VAL A 278 -7.96 -3.57 9.48
CA VAL A 278 -7.14 -2.59 8.78
C VAL A 278 -7.45 -1.17 9.25
N LEU A 279 -8.73 -0.83 9.41
CA LEU A 279 -9.11 0.48 9.95
C LEU A 279 -8.52 0.72 11.34
N LYS A 280 -8.49 -0.32 12.19
CA LYS A 280 -7.95 -0.23 13.56
C LYS A 280 -6.43 -0.24 13.58
N SER A 281 -5.77 -0.95 12.67
CA SER A 281 -4.31 -1.07 12.65
C SER A 281 -3.61 0.18 12.11
N HIS A 282 -4.34 1.02 11.37
CA HIS A 282 -3.76 2.20 10.76
C HIS A 282 -4.18 3.48 11.52
N GLY A 283 -3.20 4.26 11.99
CA GLY A 283 -3.41 5.45 12.84
C GLY A 283 -4.52 6.39 12.36
N ASP A 284 -4.45 6.88 11.11
CA ASP A 284 -5.46 7.85 10.61
C ASP A 284 -6.84 7.24 10.36
N PHE A 285 -6.92 5.98 9.94
CA PHE A 285 -8.19 5.28 9.81
C PHE A 285 -8.81 4.95 11.17
N SER A 286 -7.99 4.72 12.19
CA SER A 286 -8.47 4.48 13.56
C SER A 286 -9.17 5.72 14.13
N ARG A 287 -8.73 6.91 13.70
CA ARG A 287 -9.38 8.19 14.05
C ARG A 287 -10.77 8.32 13.44
N LEU A 288 -11.04 7.75 12.26
CA LEU A 288 -12.41 7.74 11.70
C LEU A 288 -13.41 6.99 12.59
N LEU A 289 -12.93 6.08 13.45
CA LEU A 289 -13.76 5.30 14.35
C LEU A 289 -14.19 6.09 15.60
N SER A 290 -13.46 7.16 15.94
CA SER A 290 -13.58 7.83 17.24
C SER A 290 -13.68 9.35 17.17
N GLU A 291 -13.29 9.97 16.04
CA GLU A 291 -13.25 11.41 15.86
C GLU A 291 -14.31 11.91 14.87
N PRO A 292 -14.83 13.14 15.06
CA PRO A 292 -15.77 13.75 14.13
C PRO A 292 -15.06 14.16 12.83
N ALA A 293 -15.42 13.52 11.72
CA ALA A 293 -14.89 13.83 10.40
C ALA A 293 -15.80 14.82 9.63
N HIS A 294 -15.20 15.79 8.93
CA HIS A 294 -15.93 16.73 8.08
C HIS A 294 -15.94 16.27 6.63
N VAL A 295 -17.13 16.09 6.06
CA VAL A 295 -17.33 15.69 4.66
C VAL A 295 -17.54 16.92 3.79
N GLY A 296 -16.56 17.22 2.94
CA GLY A 296 -16.60 18.31 1.96
C GLY A 296 -17.41 18.00 0.71
N GLU A 297 -17.41 18.93 -0.25
CA GLU A 297 -18.06 18.74 -1.55
C GLU A 297 -17.34 17.70 -2.40
N SER A 298 -18.09 17.04 -3.30
CA SER A 298 -17.50 16.13 -4.27
C SER A 298 -16.96 16.85 -5.50
N LYS A 299 -15.86 16.33 -6.04
CA LYS A 299 -15.30 16.76 -7.34
C LYS A 299 -15.34 15.60 -8.31
N GLU A 300 -15.99 15.79 -9.45
CA GLU A 300 -16.08 14.75 -10.48
C GLU A 300 -15.03 14.95 -11.58
N THR A 301 -14.32 13.90 -11.97
CA THR A 301 -13.37 13.90 -13.09
C THR A 301 -13.35 12.51 -13.73
N ASN A 302 -13.61 12.42 -15.03
CA ASN A 302 -13.62 11.15 -15.79
C ASN A 302 -14.55 10.05 -15.19
N GLY A 303 -15.72 10.43 -14.64
CA GLY A 303 -16.66 9.50 -14.00
C GLY A 303 -16.25 9.02 -12.60
N ILE A 304 -15.21 9.62 -12.04
CA ILE A 304 -14.73 9.40 -10.67
C ILE A 304 -15.15 10.62 -9.83
N ALA A 305 -15.89 10.40 -8.76
CA ALA A 305 -16.29 11.43 -7.81
C ALA A 305 -15.41 11.36 -6.55
N THR A 306 -14.62 12.39 -6.28
CA THR A 306 -13.78 12.42 -5.07
C THR A 306 -14.45 13.26 -3.99
N VAL A 307 -14.63 12.71 -2.80
CA VAL A 307 -15.16 13.43 -1.63
C VAL A 307 -14.02 13.65 -0.64
N ARG A 308 -13.78 14.90 -0.26
CA ARG A 308 -12.75 15.20 0.75
C ARG A 308 -13.31 14.95 2.15
N VAL A 309 -12.61 14.18 2.98
CA VAL A 309 -12.95 13.98 4.39
C VAL A 309 -11.82 14.53 5.27
N THR A 310 -12.13 15.51 6.09
CA THR A 310 -11.13 16.17 6.94
C THR A 310 -11.28 15.70 8.38
N LEU A 311 -10.19 15.19 8.97
CA LEU A 311 -10.12 14.95 10.41
C LEU A 311 -9.45 16.16 11.09
N PRO A 312 -10.12 16.82 12.05
CA PRO A 312 -9.59 18.02 12.69
C PRO A 312 -8.31 17.71 13.49
N LYS A 313 -7.45 18.72 13.68
CA LYS A 313 -6.25 18.60 14.51
C LYS A 313 -6.63 18.28 15.96
N THR A 314 -5.96 17.31 16.59
CA THR A 314 -6.13 17.01 18.02
C THR A 314 -4.89 17.44 18.80
N ALA A 315 -4.95 17.42 20.14
CA ALA A 315 -3.82 17.79 20.98
C ALA A 315 -2.58 16.87 20.80
N CYS A 316 -2.78 15.65 20.30
CA CYS A 316 -1.74 14.63 20.09
C CYS A 316 -1.41 14.34 18.61
N SER A 317 -2.09 14.98 17.64
CA SER A 317 -1.94 14.65 16.21
C SER A 317 -2.10 15.87 15.33
N SER A 318 -1.28 15.97 14.27
CA SER A 318 -1.44 16.96 13.20
C SER A 318 -2.78 16.81 12.46
N ALA A 319 -3.21 17.86 11.75
CA ALA A 319 -4.37 17.76 10.87
C ALA A 319 -4.10 16.71 9.77
N VAL A 320 -5.11 15.90 9.44
CA VAL A 320 -4.99 14.87 8.41
C VAL A 320 -6.14 15.06 7.42
N GLU A 321 -5.80 15.27 6.15
CA GLU A 321 -6.76 15.33 5.04
C GLU A 321 -6.85 13.94 4.43
N LEU A 322 -7.96 13.26 4.65
CA LEU A 322 -8.25 11.98 4.00
C LEU A 322 -9.09 12.27 2.74
N LEU A 323 -8.55 12.18 1.53
CA LEU A 323 -9.46 12.16 0.36
C LEU A 323 -10.08 10.78 0.21
N PHE A 324 -11.41 10.72 0.20
CA PHE A 324 -12.16 9.51 -0.13
C PHE A 324 -12.39 9.52 -1.65
N THR A 325 -11.68 8.67 -2.39
CA THR A 325 -11.82 8.56 -3.86
C THR A 325 -12.97 7.63 -4.23
N MET A 326 -14.11 8.16 -4.70
CA MET A 326 -15.20 7.33 -5.21
C MET A 326 -15.10 7.13 -6.72
N VAL A 327 -15.27 5.89 -7.18
CA VAL A 327 -15.34 5.56 -8.61
C VAL A 327 -16.76 5.11 -8.90
N ALA A 328 -17.50 5.84 -9.73
CA ALA A 328 -18.78 5.35 -10.21
C ALA A 328 -18.53 4.21 -11.21
N GLU A 329 -18.57 2.95 -10.76
CA GLU A 329 -18.65 1.83 -11.70
C GLU A 329 -20.04 1.83 -12.31
N ILE A 330 -20.16 2.28 -13.55
CA ILE A 330 -21.35 2.06 -14.38
C ILE A 330 -21.18 0.67 -15.00
N PRO A 331 -21.93 -0.36 -14.56
CA PRO A 331 -21.95 -1.64 -15.26
C PRO A 331 -22.53 -1.42 -16.66
N GLU A 332 -21.93 -2.04 -17.68
CA GLU A 332 -22.50 -2.04 -19.03
C GLU A 332 -23.98 -2.44 -18.99
N GLY A 333 -24.87 -1.48 -19.27
CA GLY A 333 -26.31 -1.69 -19.35
C GLY A 333 -27.14 -1.31 -18.11
N ALA A 334 -26.54 -0.89 -16.99
CA ALA A 334 -27.28 -0.39 -15.83
C ALA A 334 -27.22 1.15 -15.74
N LYS A 335 -28.37 1.80 -15.90
CA LYS A 335 -28.55 3.16 -15.38
C LYS A 335 -28.69 3.06 -13.86
N ASP A 336 -27.98 3.93 -13.14
CA ASP A 336 -28.10 4.19 -11.69
C ASP A 336 -27.49 3.16 -10.72
N THR A 337 -26.28 2.68 -10.99
CA THR A 337 -25.44 2.06 -9.95
C THR A 337 -24.17 2.86 -9.78
N MET A 338 -24.04 3.56 -8.66
CA MET A 338 -22.77 4.15 -8.19
C MET A 338 -22.05 3.12 -7.33
N ALA A 339 -20.74 3.00 -7.49
CA ALA A 339 -19.89 2.16 -6.65
C ALA A 339 -19.00 3.02 -5.74
N TRP A 340 -18.62 2.49 -4.58
CA TRP A 340 -17.92 3.24 -3.54
C TRP A 340 -16.50 2.74 -3.37
N TYR A 341 -15.51 3.61 -3.30
CA TYR A 341 -14.20 3.19 -2.81
C TYR A 341 -13.75 4.22 -1.76
N THR A 342 -13.08 3.72 -0.73
CA THR A 342 -12.52 4.55 0.34
C THR A 342 -11.01 4.42 0.24
N GLU A 343 -10.37 5.52 -0.13
CA GLU A 343 -8.91 5.69 -0.15
C GLU A 343 -8.51 6.64 0.98
N LYS A 344 -7.26 6.58 1.44
CA LYS A 344 -6.66 7.63 2.26
C LYS A 344 -5.70 8.40 1.38
N VAL A 345 -5.79 9.72 1.27
CA VAL A 345 -4.93 10.50 0.33
C VAL A 345 -3.99 11.46 1.07
N GLY A 346 -3.35 10.95 2.11
CA GLY A 346 -2.21 11.63 2.75
C GLY A 346 -2.52 12.43 4.00
N LEU A 347 -1.56 13.26 4.40
CA LEU A 347 -1.62 14.18 5.54
C LEU A 347 -2.00 15.57 5.01
N ALA A 348 -2.78 16.34 5.79
CA ALA A 348 -3.05 17.75 5.43
C ALA A 348 -1.76 18.55 5.65
N ASN A 349 -1.35 19.35 4.66
CA ASN A 349 -0.29 20.34 4.85
C ASN A 349 -0.75 21.47 5.78
#